data_AF-A0A3D1UYB7-F1
#
_entry.id   AF-A0A3D1UYB7-F1
#
_cell.length_a   1.000
_cell.length_b   1.000
_cell.length_c   1.000
_cell.angle_alpha   90.00
_cell.angle_beta   90.00
_cell.angle_gamma   90.00
#
_symmetry.space_group_name_H-M   'P 1'
#
loop_
_entity.id
_entity.type
_entity.pdbx_description
1 polymer ?
#
loop_
_entity_poly.entity_id
_entity_poly.type
_entity_poly.pdbx_seq_one_letter_code
_entity_poly.pdbx_strand_id
1 'polypeptide(L)'
;MKIVSELLVSVIEDHAEIRHDYSGRGMFGEKCFGFVVENPEAAIAEIQADINGIYEPEELRQEFSELLQHSRRDSMGFDAILYFPGY
;
A
#
# COMPACT_ATOMS: atom_id res chain seq x y z
N MET A 1 -6.54 14.03 -4.23
CA MET A 1 -5.60 12.93 -3.94
C MET A 1 -5.44 12.89 -2.43
N LYS A 2 -5.78 11.76 -1.81
CA LYS A 2 -5.45 11.50 -0.41
C LYS A 2 -3.93 11.28 -0.32
N ILE A 3 -3.37 11.42 0.87
CA ILE A 3 -1.93 11.22 1.10
C ILE A 3 -1.80 10.10 2.12
N VAL A 4 -0.90 9.16 1.86
CA VAL A 4 -0.47 8.15 2.83
C VAL A 4 0.57 8.79 3.75
N SER A 5 0.40 8.66 5.06
CA SER A 5 1.30 9.24 6.04
C SER A 5 2.72 8.72 5.87
N GLU A 6 3.71 9.58 6.16
CA GLU A 6 5.12 9.20 6.02
C GLU A 6 5.48 7.98 6.89
N LEU A 7 4.86 7.86 8.06
CA LEU A 7 5.04 6.71 8.94
C LEU A 7 4.49 5.43 8.29
N LEU A 8 3.30 5.47 7.69
CA LEU A 8 2.74 4.30 7.01
C LEU A 8 3.56 3.93 5.77
N VAL A 9 4.03 4.91 5.00
CA VAL A 9 4.94 4.67 3.87
C VAL A 9 6.21 3.97 4.36
N SER A 10 6.84 4.47 5.44
CA SER A 10 8.05 3.87 6.00
C SER A 10 7.84 2.42 6.44
N VAL A 11 6.72 2.09 7.06
CA VAL A 11 6.43 0.69 7.46
C VAL A 11 6.20 -0.19 6.24
N ILE A 12 5.52 0.31 5.20
CA ILE A 12 5.31 -0.46 3.97
C ILE A 12 6.63 -0.69 3.23
N GLU A 13 7.54 0.30 3.21
CA GLU A 13 8.85 0.21 2.56
C GLU A 13 9.74 -0.92 3.12
N ASP A 14 9.55 -1.31 4.38
CA ASP A 14 10.28 -2.43 4.98
C ASP A 14 9.88 -3.80 4.39
N HIS A 15 8.72 -3.90 3.75
CA HIS A 15 8.17 -5.16 3.19
C HIS A 15 7.92 -5.12 1.67
N ALA A 16 7.95 -3.93 1.04
CA ALA A 16 7.49 -3.74 -0.32
C ALA A 16 8.19 -2.59 -1.04
N GLU A 17 8.28 -2.67 -2.37
CA GLU A 17 8.76 -1.56 -3.19
C GLU A 17 7.63 -0.53 -3.40
N ILE A 18 7.79 0.68 -2.87
CA ILE A 18 6.83 1.78 -3.04
C ILE A 18 6.86 2.37 -4.46
N ARG A 19 5.67 2.72 -4.95
CA ARG A 19 5.43 3.49 -6.17
C ARG A 19 4.52 4.66 -5.88
N HIS A 20 4.98 5.88 -6.18
CA HIS A 20 4.14 7.10 -6.12
C HIS A 20 3.59 7.52 -7.50
N ASP A 21 3.95 6.78 -8.55
CA ASP A 21 3.73 7.19 -9.92
C ASP A 21 3.00 6.14 -10.78
N TYR A 22 2.38 5.16 -10.13
CA TYR A 22 1.73 4.06 -10.85
C TYR A 22 0.40 4.50 -11.47
N SER A 23 0.21 4.17 -12.75
CA SER A 23 -1.05 4.39 -13.47
C SER A 23 -1.64 3.04 -13.87
N GLY A 24 -2.59 2.57 -13.07
CA GLY A 24 -3.27 1.29 -13.27
C GLY A 24 -4.45 1.36 -14.24
N ARG A 25 -5.19 0.25 -14.34
CA ARG A 25 -6.36 0.14 -15.22
C ARG A 25 -7.44 1.19 -14.91
N GLY A 26 -7.89 1.88 -15.96
CA GLY A 26 -8.98 2.85 -15.89
C GLY A 26 -8.61 4.20 -15.27
N MET A 27 -7.30 4.50 -15.15
CA MET A 27 -6.82 5.78 -14.61
C MET A 27 -6.53 6.85 -15.67
N PHE A 28 -6.58 6.52 -16.96
CA PHE A 28 -6.40 7.47 -18.08
C PHE A 28 -5.15 8.37 -17.96
N GLY A 29 -4.06 7.84 -17.39
CA GLY A 29 -2.80 8.57 -17.19
C GLY A 29 -2.66 9.25 -15.83
N GLU A 30 -3.70 9.25 -14.99
CA GLU A 30 -3.58 9.63 -13.59
C GLU A 30 -2.64 8.64 -12.85
N LYS A 31 -1.87 9.18 -11.91
CA LYS A 31 -0.91 8.44 -11.10
C LYS A 31 -1.46 8.27 -9.69
N CYS A 32 -1.08 7.18 -9.05
CA CYS A 32 -1.44 6.90 -7.67
C CYS A 32 -0.32 6.23 -6.90
N PHE A 33 -0.49 6.23 -5.58
CA PHE A 33 0.27 5.39 -4.67
C PHE A 33 0.01 3.90 -4.92
N GLY A 34 1.05 3.10 -4.75
CA GLY A 34 0.99 1.65 -4.75
C GLY A 34 2.29 1.04 -4.24
N PHE A 35 2.31 -0.28 -4.07
CA PHE A 35 3.49 -1.02 -3.67
C PHE A 35 3.53 -2.40 -4.33
N VAL A 36 4.74 -2.83 -4.66
CA VAL A 36 5.02 -4.08 -5.39
C VAL A 36 5.54 -5.13 -4.41
N VAL A 37 4.96 -6.33 -4.48
CA VAL A 37 5.23 -7.47 -3.59
C VAL A 37 5.09 -8.79 -4.33
N GLU A 38 5.88 -9.79 -3.96
CA GLU A 38 5.74 -11.16 -4.49
C GLU A 38 4.41 -11.80 -4.06
N ASN A 39 4.04 -11.63 -2.79
CA ASN A 39 2.84 -12.20 -2.20
C ASN A 39 2.04 -11.11 -1.43
N PRO A 40 0.96 -10.58 -2.03
CA PRO A 40 0.12 -9.54 -1.43
C PRO A 40 -0.40 -9.87 -0.04
N GLU A 41 -0.92 -11.08 0.13
CA GLU A 41 -1.57 -11.49 1.36
C GLU A 41 -0.56 -11.64 2.51
N ALA A 42 0.65 -12.16 2.22
CA ALA A 42 1.74 -12.23 3.18
C ALA A 42 2.26 -10.84 3.56
N ALA A 43 2.53 -9.97 2.57
CA ALA A 43 3.03 -8.62 2.83
C ALA A 43 2.05 -7.79 3.67
N ILE A 44 0.73 -7.87 3.37
CA ILE A 44 -0.29 -7.20 4.19
C ILE A 44 -0.25 -7.68 5.64
N ALA A 45 -0.12 -8.99 5.86
CA ALA A 45 -0.08 -9.57 7.20
C ALA A 45 1.17 -9.12 7.99
N GLU A 46 2.33 -9.06 7.32
CA GLU A 46 3.59 -8.57 7.92
C GLU A 46 3.52 -7.08 8.26
N ILE A 47 3.09 -6.24 7.31
CA ILE A 47 2.88 -4.80 7.54
C ILE A 47 1.91 -4.58 8.71
N GLN A 48 0.83 -5.36 8.77
CA GLN A 48 -0.13 -5.25 9.87
C GLN A 48 0.46 -5.71 11.22
N ALA A 49 1.35 -6.70 11.22
CA ALA A 49 2.07 -7.12 12.43
C ALA A 49 3.01 -6.01 12.93
N ASP A 50 3.74 -5.37 12.02
CA ASP A 50 4.67 -4.29 12.34
C ASP A 50 3.94 -3.05 12.85
N ILE A 51 2.83 -2.66 12.21
CA ILE A 51 1.94 -1.60 12.72
C ILE A 51 1.50 -1.90 14.15
N ASN A 52 1.05 -3.13 14.45
CA ASN A 52 0.60 -3.49 15.79
C ASN A 52 1.74 -3.52 16.84
N GLY A 53 3.00 -3.55 16.40
CA GLY A 53 4.18 -3.46 17.27
C GLY A 53 4.58 -2.04 17.66
N ILE A 54 4.00 -1.01 17.01
CA ILE A 54 4.29 0.41 17.28
C ILE A 54 3.55 0.88 18.55
N TYR A 55 4.14 1.84 19.27
CA TYR A 55 3.48 2.50 20.40
C TYR A 55 2.32 3.38 19.90
N GLU A 56 1.11 3.18 20.44
CA GLU A 56 -0.13 3.86 20.02
C GLU A 56 -0.47 3.67 18.52
N PRO A 57 -0.72 2.42 18.07
CA PRO A 57 -0.85 2.11 16.64
C PRO A 57 -2.24 2.39 16.06
N GLU A 58 -3.19 2.90 16.85
CA GLU A 58 -4.61 2.97 16.47
C GLU A 58 -4.86 3.79 15.20
N GLU A 59 -4.23 4.97 15.08
CA GLU A 59 -4.37 5.84 13.92
C GLU A 59 -3.76 5.20 12.68
N LEU A 60 -2.54 4.66 12.80
CA LEU A 60 -1.83 4.02 11.70
C LEU A 60 -2.55 2.76 11.20
N ARG A 61 -3.09 1.96 12.13
CA ARG A 61 -3.91 0.79 11.82
C ARG A 61 -5.20 1.18 11.09
N GLN A 62 -5.85 2.26 11.53
CA GLN A 62 -7.05 2.77 10.89
C GLN A 62 -6.75 3.28 9.48
N GLU A 63 -5.66 4.02 9.31
CA GLU A 63 -5.20 4.52 8.02
C GLU A 63 -4.91 3.36 7.06
N PHE A 64 -4.12 2.36 7.48
CA PHE A 64 -3.81 1.20 6.66
C PHE A 64 -5.07 0.41 6.29
N SER A 65 -6.01 0.25 7.23
CA SER A 65 -7.30 -0.40 6.97
C SER A 65 -8.14 0.37 5.95
N GLU A 66 -8.14 1.71 5.99
CA GLU A 66 -8.80 2.55 5.00
C GLU A 66 -8.13 2.43 3.63
N LEU A 67 -6.80 2.48 3.57
CA LEU A 67 -6.04 2.31 2.34
C LEU A 67 -6.39 0.99 1.65
N LEU A 68 -6.39 -0.13 2.39
CA LEU A 68 -6.72 -1.46 1.85
C LEU A 68 -8.14 -1.58 1.28
N GLN A 69 -9.12 -0.81 1.79
CA GLN A 69 -10.48 -0.79 1.21
C GLN A 69 -10.52 -0.22 -0.21
N HIS A 70 -9.52 0.60 -0.57
CA HIS A 70 -9.36 1.18 -1.89
C HIS A 70 -8.37 0.42 -2.78
N SER A 71 -7.88 -0.72 -2.32
CA SER A 71 -6.89 -1.51 -3.06
C SER A 71 -7.45 -2.02 -4.39
N ARG A 72 -6.60 -1.92 -5.42
CA ARG A 72 -6.68 -2.68 -6.65
C ARG A 72 -5.40 -3.47 -6.81
N ARG A 73 -5.46 -4.57 -7.57
CA ARG A 73 -4.30 -5.41 -7.84
C ARG A 73 -4.06 -5.58 -9.33
N ASP A 74 -2.78 -5.57 -9.70
CA ASP A 74 -2.33 -6.04 -11.00
C ASP A 74 -1.17 -7.03 -10.90
N SER A 75 -1.01 -7.85 -11.93
CA SER A 75 0.13 -8.76 -12.09
C SER A 75 1.30 -8.02 -12.72
N MET A 76 2.50 -8.23 -12.18
CA MET A 76 3.78 -7.69 -12.65
C MET A 76 4.70 -8.83 -13.16
N GLY A 77 4.11 -9.96 -13.59
CA GLY A 77 4.85 -11.16 -13.97
C GLY A 77 5.05 -12.08 -12.78
N PHE A 78 6.18 -11.95 -12.07
CA PHE A 78 6.46 -12.71 -10.85
C PHE A 78 5.95 -12.01 -9.59
N ASP A 79 5.80 -10.69 -9.65
CA ASP A 79 5.27 -9.88 -8.56
C ASP A 79 3.83 -9.48 -8.82
N ALA A 80 3.23 -8.85 -7.82
CA ALA A 80 1.97 -8.15 -7.91
C ALA A 80 2.12 -6.72 -7.38
N ILE A 81 1.37 -5.79 -7.97
CA ILE A 81 1.24 -4.44 -7.42
C ILE A 81 -0.13 -4.28 -6.78
N LEU A 82 -0.15 -3.78 -5.55
CA LEU A 82 -1.33 -3.18 -4.93
C LEU A 82 -1.27 -1.69 -5.16
N TYR A 83 -2.31 -1.13 -5.77
CA TYR A 83 -2.37 0.29 -6.10
C TYR A 83 -3.72 0.88 -5.71
N PHE A 84 -3.72 2.18 -5.43
CA PHE A 84 -4.81 2.83 -4.70
C PHE A 84 -5.28 4.09 -5.43
N PRO A 85 -6.17 3.96 -6.44
CA PRO A 85 -6.64 5.13 -7.19
C PRO A 85 -7.23 6.20 -6.27
N GLY A 86 -6.74 7.44 -6.41
CA GLY A 86 -7.14 8.57 -5.58
C GLY A 86 -6.24 8.83 -4.37
N TYR A 87 -5.25 7.96 -4.11
CA TYR A 87 -4.14 8.15 -3.18
C TYR A 87 -2.85 8.47 -3.92
#